data_AF-A0A224YLX4-F1
#
_entry.id   AF-A0A224YLX4-F1
#
_cell.length_a   1.000
_cell.length_b   1.000
_cell.length_c   1.000
_cell.angle_alpha   90.00
_cell.angle_beta   90.00
_cell.angle_gamma   90.00
#
_symmetry.space_group_name_H-M   'P 1'
#
loop_
_entity.id
_entity.type
_entity.pdbx_description
1 polymer ?
#
loop_
_entity_poly.entity_id
_entity_poly.type
_entity_poly.pdbx_seq_one_letter_code
_entity_poly.pdbx_strand_id
1 'polypeptide(L)'
;MLCLIFVVISAAFPELHATQFKDLIEMVNTTDKTWVYSSTTNRTDYECAYCTKPGLDCTQHHCFYEYEYHYSTRSAQTQETREAILMDQCPKHVKTPCILRRKGKQRIMKLLMYYHRDHHCAVYKVIGLTGRNEGGFLQGMTQRSLLS
;
A
#
# COMPACT_ATOMS: atom_id res chain seq x y z
N MET A 1 15.10 16.47 -15.59
CA MET A 1 15.07 17.10 -14.25
C MET A 1 14.15 16.28 -13.32
N LEU A 2 14.47 14.99 -13.10
CA LEU A 2 13.62 14.01 -12.40
C LEU A 2 14.32 13.34 -11.19
N CYS A 3 15.66 13.34 -11.15
CA CYS A 3 16.43 12.82 -10.02
C CYS A 3 16.28 13.64 -8.73
N LEU A 4 15.94 14.94 -8.83
CA LEU A 4 15.86 15.84 -7.67
C LEU A 4 14.62 15.60 -6.80
N ILE A 5 13.49 15.12 -7.36
CA ILE A 5 12.26 14.87 -6.59
C ILE A 5 12.42 13.62 -5.70
N PHE A 6 13.13 12.60 -6.16
CA PHE A 6 13.34 11.34 -5.43
C PHE A 6 14.25 11.46 -4.20
N VAL A 7 15.27 12.31 -4.27
CA VAL A 7 16.20 12.55 -3.14
C VAL A 7 15.52 13.36 -2.04
N VAL A 8 14.63 14.30 -2.39
CA VAL A 8 13.91 15.14 -1.43
C VAL A 8 12.94 14.32 -0.58
N ILE A 9 12.24 13.33 -1.14
CA ILE A 9 11.29 12.48 -0.39
C ILE A 9 12.01 11.54 0.60
N SER A 10 13.29 11.24 0.39
CA SER A 10 14.05 10.39 1.32
C SER A 10 14.71 11.20 2.45
N ALA A 11 15.12 12.43 2.16
CA ALA A 11 15.83 13.31 3.10
C ALA A 11 14.90 14.20 3.95
N ALA A 12 13.68 14.52 3.48
CA ALA A 12 12.76 15.42 4.18
C ALA A 12 11.88 14.75 5.24
N PHE A 13 11.96 13.42 5.41
CA PHE A 13 11.13 12.68 6.37
C PHE A 13 11.97 11.88 7.36
N PRO A 14 12.76 12.53 8.24
CA PRO A 14 13.40 11.83 9.36
C PRO A 14 12.38 11.15 10.30
N GLU A 15 11.08 11.49 10.19
CA GLU A 15 9.95 10.90 10.92
C GLU A 15 9.24 9.75 10.19
N LEU A 16 9.90 9.05 9.26
CA LEU A 16 9.43 7.82 8.56
C LEU A 16 9.09 6.62 9.50
N HIS A 17 9.03 6.86 10.81
CA HIS A 17 8.80 5.88 11.87
C HIS A 17 7.63 6.23 12.82
N ALA A 18 6.89 7.32 12.57
CA ALA A 18 5.81 7.78 13.46
C ALA A 18 4.43 7.16 13.16
N THR A 19 4.31 6.30 12.16
CA THR A 19 3.04 5.69 11.77
C THR A 19 2.60 4.65 12.80
N GLN A 20 1.37 4.81 13.30
CA GLN A 20 0.76 3.91 14.28
C GLN A 20 -0.23 2.96 13.60
N PHE A 21 -0.57 1.87 14.28
CA PHE A 21 -1.56 0.92 13.75
C PHE A 21 -2.93 1.58 13.49
N LYS A 22 -3.30 2.59 14.28
CA LYS A 22 -4.49 3.39 14.04
C LYS A 22 -4.47 4.11 12.70
N ASP A 23 -3.31 4.62 12.26
CA ASP A 23 -3.17 5.26 10.94
C ASP A 23 -3.39 4.25 9.81
N LEU A 24 -2.93 3.01 10.02
CA LEU A 24 -3.14 1.93 9.06
C LEU A 24 -4.64 1.59 8.94
N ILE A 25 -5.35 1.46 10.07
CA ILE A 25 -6.80 1.22 10.06
C ILE A 25 -7.53 2.39 9.41
N GLU A 26 -7.22 3.62 9.82
CA GLU A 26 -7.85 4.84 9.30
C GLU A 26 -7.66 4.93 7.78
N MET A 27 -6.44 4.75 7.29
CA MET A 27 -6.14 4.75 5.85
C MET A 27 -6.88 3.66 5.09
N VAL A 28 -7.03 2.46 5.66
CA VAL A 28 -7.86 1.42 5.03
C VAL A 28 -9.32 1.88 5.01
N ASN A 29 -9.88 2.32 6.12
CA ASN A 29 -11.31 2.64 6.21
C ASN A 29 -11.73 3.96 5.55
N THR A 30 -10.79 4.85 5.24
CA THR A 30 -11.09 6.18 4.69
C THR A 30 -11.84 6.10 3.35
N THR A 31 -11.48 5.14 2.50
CA THR A 31 -12.03 5.06 1.14
C THR A 31 -12.25 3.63 0.70
N ASP A 32 -13.37 3.41 0.02
CA ASP A 32 -13.70 2.14 -0.61
C ASP A 32 -12.73 1.78 -1.75
N LYS A 33 -12.04 2.78 -2.33
CA LYS A 33 -11.07 2.61 -3.42
C LYS A 33 -9.74 3.32 -3.15
N THR A 34 -8.63 2.60 -3.32
CA THR A 34 -7.26 3.15 -3.15
C THR A 34 -6.42 2.88 -4.39
N TRP A 35 -5.87 3.92 -5.00
CA TRP A 35 -5.08 3.82 -6.23
C TRP A 35 -3.59 3.70 -5.96
N VAL A 36 -2.90 2.95 -6.82
CA VAL A 36 -1.45 2.92 -6.89
C VAL A 36 -1.02 3.99 -7.90
N TYR A 37 -0.46 5.09 -7.41
CA TYR A 37 -0.09 6.21 -8.27
C TYR A 37 1.33 6.07 -8.83
N SER A 38 2.26 5.63 -7.99
CA SER A 38 3.65 5.45 -8.39
C SER A 38 4.28 4.27 -7.69
N SER A 39 5.20 3.62 -8.39
CA SER A 39 6.01 2.54 -7.86
C SER A 39 7.45 2.70 -8.33
N THR A 40 8.42 2.41 -7.47
CA THR A 40 9.82 2.22 -7.92
C THR A 40 10.06 0.81 -8.45
N THR A 41 9.06 -0.06 -8.39
CA THR A 41 9.10 -1.39 -8.97
C THR A 41 8.85 -1.29 -10.47
N ASN A 42 9.77 -1.82 -11.27
CA ASN A 42 9.58 -1.87 -12.72
C ASN A 42 8.64 -3.04 -13.06
N ARG A 43 7.34 -2.87 -12.83
CA ARG A 43 6.30 -3.75 -13.39
C ARG A 43 5.78 -3.11 -14.66
N THR A 44 6.29 -3.59 -15.79
CA THR A 44 6.09 -3.02 -17.12
C THR A 44 4.71 -3.30 -17.71
N ASP A 45 3.84 -4.04 -17.01
CA ASP A 45 2.61 -4.60 -17.54
C ASP A 45 1.33 -4.16 -16.82
N TYR A 46 1.41 -3.51 -15.65
CA TYR A 46 0.22 -3.09 -14.89
C TYR A 46 0.01 -1.58 -14.98
N GLU A 47 -1.12 -1.20 -15.55
CA GLU A 47 -1.62 0.17 -15.64
C GLU A 47 -2.85 0.31 -14.73
N CYS A 48 -3.13 1.54 -14.29
CA CYS A 48 -4.38 1.90 -13.59
C CYS A 48 -4.73 0.99 -12.39
N ALA A 49 -3.74 0.57 -11.61
CA ALA A 49 -3.95 -0.37 -10.52
C ALA A 49 -4.64 0.29 -9.31
N TYR A 50 -5.65 -0.36 -8.76
CA TYR A 50 -6.32 0.06 -7.53
C TYR A 50 -6.85 -1.12 -6.72
N CYS A 51 -7.10 -0.89 -5.43
CA CYS A 51 -7.80 -1.82 -4.56
C CYS A 51 -9.21 -1.30 -4.27
N THR A 52 -10.20 -2.18 -4.27
CA THR A 52 -11.50 -1.96 -3.63
C THR A 52 -11.62 -2.84 -2.40
N LYS A 53 -12.15 -2.32 -1.31
CA LYS A 53 -12.23 -3.07 -0.05
C LYS A 53 -13.48 -2.66 0.74
N PRO A 54 -14.08 -3.59 1.52
CA PRO A 54 -15.14 -3.24 2.45
C PRO A 54 -14.57 -2.40 3.60
N GLY A 55 -15.43 -1.62 4.26
CA GLY A 55 -15.08 -1.00 5.53
C GLY A 55 -14.75 -2.07 6.57
N LEU A 56 -13.65 -1.89 7.30
CA LEU A 56 -13.19 -2.85 8.28
C LEU A 56 -13.58 -2.44 9.70
N ASP A 57 -14.16 -3.36 10.46
CA ASP A 57 -14.38 -3.20 11.89
C ASP A 57 -13.25 -3.90 12.68
N CYS A 58 -12.06 -3.30 12.64
CA CYS A 58 -10.88 -3.82 13.32
C CYS A 58 -10.80 -3.25 14.75
N THR A 59 -11.01 -4.08 15.76
CA THR A 59 -10.99 -3.67 17.16
C THR A 59 -9.68 -3.99 17.89
N GLN A 60 -8.77 -4.76 17.29
CA GLN A 60 -7.53 -5.25 17.94
C GLN A 60 -6.32 -5.31 17.00
N HIS A 61 -5.13 -5.50 17.60
CA HIS A 61 -3.74 -5.49 17.06
C HIS A 61 -3.48 -6.21 15.73
N HIS A 62 -4.40 -7.05 15.25
CA HIS A 62 -4.36 -7.60 13.91
C HIS A 62 -5.78 -7.73 13.33
N CYS A 63 -5.92 -7.62 12.00
CA CYS A 63 -7.21 -7.66 11.33
C CYS A 63 -7.12 -8.31 9.96
N PHE A 64 -7.89 -9.37 9.73
CA PHE A 64 -7.97 -10.07 8.45
C PHE A 64 -9.04 -9.44 7.57
N TYR A 65 -8.74 -9.27 6.28
CA TYR A 65 -9.72 -8.77 5.33
C TYR A 65 -9.45 -9.24 3.90
N GLU A 66 -10.52 -9.31 3.12
CA GLU A 66 -10.47 -9.50 1.68
C GLU A 66 -10.63 -8.15 0.98
N TYR A 67 -9.99 -8.02 -0.17
CA TYR A 67 -10.12 -6.87 -1.05
C TYR A 67 -9.98 -7.32 -2.50
N GLU A 68 -10.59 -6.57 -3.40
CA GLU A 68 -10.40 -6.79 -4.83
C GLU A 68 -9.25 -5.90 -5.31
N TYR A 69 -8.39 -6.48 -6.13
CA TYR A 69 -7.30 -5.78 -6.80
C TYR A 69 -7.59 -5.73 -8.28
N HIS A 70 -7.71 -4.51 -8.78
CA HIS A 70 -8.01 -4.20 -10.17
C HIS A 70 -6.75 -3.65 -10.81
N TYR A 71 -6.46 -4.08 -12.03
CA TYR A 71 -5.39 -3.53 -12.85
C TYR A 71 -5.70 -3.77 -14.32
N SER A 72 -5.21 -2.90 -15.18
CA SER A 72 -5.21 -3.14 -16.62
C SER A 72 -3.83 -3.60 -17.07
N THR A 73 -3.83 -4.44 -18.08
CA THR A 73 -2.69 -4.73 -18.94
C THR A 73 -3.02 -4.19 -20.33
N ARG A 74 -2.03 -4.11 -21.24
CA ARG A 74 -2.25 -3.61 -22.61
C ARG A 74 -3.42 -4.28 -23.35
N SER A 75 -3.79 -5.51 -22.97
CA SER A 75 -4.79 -6.31 -23.67
C SER A 75 -6.06 -6.61 -22.86
N ALA A 76 -6.08 -6.36 -21.55
CA ALA A 76 -7.21 -6.74 -20.71
C ALA A 76 -7.25 -6.00 -19.37
N GLN A 77 -8.46 -5.78 -18.86
CA GLN A 77 -8.69 -5.46 -17.45
C GLN A 77 -8.76 -6.77 -16.65
N THR A 78 -8.10 -6.80 -15.49
CA THR A 78 -8.07 -7.94 -14.59
C THR A 78 -8.53 -7.54 -13.19
N GLN A 79 -9.29 -8.43 -12.57
CA GLN A 79 -9.75 -8.32 -11.19
C GLN A 79 -9.36 -9.58 -10.43
N GLU A 80 -8.78 -9.43 -9.25
CA GLU A 80 -8.38 -10.52 -8.38
C GLU A 80 -8.87 -10.28 -6.96
N THR A 81 -9.57 -11.24 -6.36
CA THR A 81 -9.82 -11.25 -4.91
C THR A 81 -8.54 -11.65 -4.18
N ARG A 82 -8.17 -10.88 -3.16
CA ARG A 82 -6.95 -11.07 -2.37
C ARG A 82 -7.23 -10.93 -0.89
N GLU A 83 -6.57 -11.77 -0.10
CA GLU A 83 -6.59 -11.69 1.35
C GLU A 83 -5.39 -10.89 1.87
N ALA A 84 -5.59 -10.15 2.95
CA ALA A 84 -4.54 -9.47 3.68
C ALA A 84 -4.81 -9.45 5.20
N ILE A 85 -3.74 -9.19 5.94
CA ILE A 85 -3.75 -9.04 7.40
C ILE A 85 -3.14 -7.68 7.71
N LEU A 86 -3.89 -6.80 8.37
CA LEU A 86 -3.32 -5.63 9.03
C LEU A 86 -2.67 -6.09 10.32
N MET A 87 -1.44 -5.65 10.57
CA MET A 87 -0.70 -5.97 11.79
C MET A 87 -0.13 -4.69 12.39
N ASP A 88 -0.24 -4.54 13.71
CA ASP A 88 0.39 -3.45 14.46
C ASP A 88 1.92 -3.54 14.48
N GLN A 89 2.43 -4.78 14.47
CA GLN A 89 3.84 -5.11 14.44
C GLN A 89 4.16 -6.04 13.27
N CYS A 90 4.89 -5.54 12.28
CA CYS A 90 5.28 -6.39 11.16
C CYS A 90 6.38 -7.39 11.55
N PRO A 91 6.36 -8.63 11.03
CA PRO A 91 7.48 -9.56 11.22
C PRO A 91 8.81 -8.94 10.78
N LYS A 92 9.81 -8.96 11.66
CA LYS A 92 11.15 -8.33 11.49
C LYS A 92 11.15 -6.79 11.43
N HIS A 93 10.00 -6.13 11.56
CA HIS A 93 9.85 -4.68 11.69
C HIS A 93 8.86 -4.35 12.81
N VAL A 94 9.23 -4.75 14.04
CA VAL A 94 8.34 -4.73 15.23
C VAL A 94 7.83 -3.35 15.65
N LYS A 95 8.41 -2.28 15.12
CA LYS A 95 8.00 -0.89 15.39
C LYS A 95 7.13 -0.31 14.27
N THR A 96 6.77 -1.09 13.25
CA THR A 96 6.12 -0.57 12.06
C THR A 96 4.86 -1.37 11.76
N PRO A 97 3.69 -0.72 11.71
CA PRO A 97 2.46 -1.36 11.28
C PRO A 97 2.54 -1.72 9.79
N CYS A 98 1.91 -2.82 9.41
CA CYS A 98 1.99 -3.29 8.03
C CYS A 98 0.77 -4.04 7.55
N ILE A 99 0.67 -4.13 6.23
CA ILE A 99 -0.24 -5.03 5.53
C ILE A 99 0.56 -6.26 5.10
N LEU A 100 0.20 -7.43 5.62
CA LEU A 100 0.78 -8.71 5.26
C LEU A 100 -0.16 -9.43 4.29
N ARG A 101 0.37 -9.83 3.12
CA ARG A 101 -0.31 -10.67 2.14
C ARG A 101 0.46 -11.96 1.91
N ARG A 102 -0.26 -13.07 1.70
CA ARG A 102 0.34 -14.32 1.22
C ARG A 102 0.11 -14.47 -0.29
N LYS A 103 1.15 -14.85 -1.04
CA LYS A 103 1.07 -15.26 -2.45
C LYS A 103 1.76 -16.61 -2.59
N GLY A 104 0.99 -17.70 -2.57
CA GLY A 104 1.52 -19.06 -2.49
C GLY A 104 2.39 -19.27 -1.24
N LYS A 105 3.68 -19.59 -1.43
CA LYS A 105 4.66 -19.73 -0.34
C LYS A 105 5.31 -18.40 0.07
N GLN A 106 5.11 -17.32 -0.70
CA GLN A 106 5.73 -16.03 -0.43
C GLN A 106 4.85 -15.16 0.48
N ARG A 107 5.51 -14.36 1.32
CA ARG A 107 4.90 -13.33 2.17
C ARG A 107 5.33 -11.97 1.64
N ILE A 108 4.34 -11.15 1.27
CA ILE A 108 4.54 -9.78 0.82
C ILE A 108 4.11 -8.88 1.96
N MET A 109 5.02 -8.03 2.42
CA MET A 109 4.79 -7.07 3.50
C MET A 109 4.79 -5.67 2.93
N LYS A 110 3.76 -4.86 3.22
CA LYS A 110 3.73 -3.44 2.94
C LYS A 110 3.82 -2.67 4.25
N LEU A 111 5.00 -2.17 4.56
CA LEU A 111 5.26 -1.36 5.75
C LEU A 111 4.71 0.05 5.50
N LEU A 112 3.81 0.53 6.35
CA LEU A 112 3.30 1.90 6.23
C LEU A 112 4.38 2.87 6.71
N MET A 113 5.00 3.59 5.78
CA MET A 113 6.10 4.51 6.06
C MET A 113 5.59 5.92 6.38
N TYR A 114 4.50 6.33 5.74
CA TYR A 114 3.89 7.64 5.93
C TYR A 114 2.42 7.60 5.53
N TYR A 115 1.58 8.35 6.25
CA TYR A 115 0.18 8.60 5.91
C TYR A 115 -0.16 10.08 6.14
N HIS A 116 -0.61 10.76 5.09
CA HIS A 116 -1.13 12.12 5.18
C HIS A 116 -2.63 12.05 5.40
N ARG A 117 -3.11 12.35 6.62
CA ARG A 117 -4.54 12.23 6.97
C ARG A 117 -5.43 13.14 6.11
N ASP A 118 -5.11 14.42 5.98
CA ASP A 118 -6.00 15.37 5.25
C ASP A 118 -6.10 15.12 3.75
N HIS A 119 -5.09 14.49 3.15
CA HIS A 119 -5.03 14.18 1.72
C HIS A 119 -5.17 12.68 1.45
N HIS A 120 -5.38 11.88 2.50
CA HIS A 120 -5.52 10.44 2.47
C HIS A 120 -4.42 9.70 1.67
N CYS A 121 -3.21 10.23 1.57
CA CYS A 121 -2.13 9.66 0.77
C CYS A 121 -1.19 8.81 1.64
N ALA A 122 -0.75 7.66 1.14
CA ALA A 122 0.09 6.74 1.90
C ALA A 122 1.30 6.28 1.10
N VAL A 123 2.41 6.11 1.81
CA VAL A 123 3.68 5.63 1.25
C VAL A 123 4.04 4.33 1.93
N TYR A 124 4.36 3.32 1.12
CA TYR A 124 4.73 1.99 1.61
C TYR A 124 6.11 1.58 1.15
N LYS A 125 6.84 0.93 2.05
CA LYS A 125 7.97 0.07 1.70
C LYS A 125 7.47 -1.36 1.55
N VAL A 126 7.66 -1.94 0.36
CA VAL A 126 7.21 -3.31 0.08
C VAL A 126 8.37 -4.28 0.13
N ILE A 127 8.20 -5.40 0.85
CA ILE A 127 9.20 -6.44 1.09
C ILE A 127 8.61 -7.81 0.68
N GLY A 128 9.48 -8.73 0.25
CA GLY A 128 9.08 -10.11 -0.08
C GLY A 128 8.65 -10.31 -1.52
N LEU A 129 8.97 -9.33 -2.36
CA LEU A 129 8.85 -9.38 -3.81
C LEU A 129 10.16 -9.94 -4.39
N THR A 130 10.11 -11.03 -5.16
CA THR A 130 11.31 -11.68 -5.74
C THR A 130 11.55 -11.22 -7.17
N GLY A 131 12.82 -10.96 -7.51
CA GLY A 131 13.35 -10.17 -8.64
C GLY A 131 13.02 -10.52 -10.10
N ARG A 132 11.90 -11.19 -10.39
CA ARG A 132 11.19 -10.94 -11.66
C ARG A 132 10.02 -9.97 -11.52
N ASN A 133 9.73 -9.57 -10.28
CA ASN A 133 8.53 -8.87 -9.92
C ASN A 133 8.78 -8.14 -8.61
N GLU A 134 9.47 -7.00 -8.73
CA GLU A 134 9.39 -5.86 -7.82
C GLU A 134 10.44 -5.77 -6.70
N GLY A 135 11.21 -4.68 -6.69
CA GLY A 135 11.79 -4.10 -5.48
C GLY A 135 11.37 -2.65 -5.51
N GLY A 136 10.59 -2.19 -4.52
CA GLY A 136 10.22 -0.79 -4.57
C GLY A 136 9.17 -0.26 -3.62
N PHE A 137 9.30 1.05 -3.49
CA PHE A 137 8.43 1.98 -2.84
C PHE A 137 7.12 2.05 -3.63
N LEU A 138 5.98 1.86 -2.98
CA LEU A 138 4.67 2.15 -3.57
C LEU A 138 4.17 3.46 -2.94
N GLN A 139 3.98 4.49 -3.77
CA GLN A 139 3.22 5.68 -3.41
C GLN A 139 1.77 5.43 -3.84
N GLY A 140 0.91 5.19 -2.85
CA GLY A 140 -0.54 5.13 -3.07
C GLY A 140 -1.12 6.52 -2.86
N MET A 141 -1.76 7.08 -3.89
CA MET A 141 -2.66 8.22 -3.69
C MET A 141 -4.07 7.68 -3.56
N THR A 142 -4.74 8.08 -2.49
CA THR A 142 -6.15 7.78 -2.34
C THR A 142 -6.91 8.96 -2.94
N GLN A 143 -7.25 8.86 -4.21
CA GLN A 143 -8.08 9.88 -4.85
C GLN A 143 -9.53 9.66 -4.40
N ARG A 144 -10.02 10.57 -3.54
CA ARG A 144 -11.46 10.76 -3.33
C ARG A 144 -12.05 11.02 -4.72
N SER A 145 -13.09 10.29 -5.11
CA SER A 145 -13.81 10.53 -6.36
C SER A 145 -14.25 12.00 -6.40
N LEU A 146 -13.49 12.85 -7.11
CA LEU A 146 -13.91 14.19 -7.48
C LEU A 146 -14.80 14.04 -8.72
N LEU A 147 -15.95 13.42 -8.51
CA LEU A 147 -17.11 13.52 -9.39
C LEU A 147 -18.30 13.69 -8.44
N SER A 148 -18.46 14.95 -8.01
CA SER A 148 -19.77 15.51 -7.70
C SER A 148 -20.32 16.08 -8.99
#